data_AF-A0A132HBX6-F1
#
_entry.id   AF-A0A132HBX6-F1
#
_cell.length_a   1.000
_cell.length_b   1.000
_cell.length_c   1.000
_cell.angle_alpha   90.00
_cell.angle_beta   90.00
_cell.angle_gamma   90.00
#
_symmetry.space_group_name_H-M   'P 1'
#
loop_
_entity.id
_entity.type
_entity.pdbx_description
1 polymer ?
#
loop_
_entity_poly.entity_id
_entity_poly.type
_entity_poly.pdbx_seq_one_letter_code
_entity_poly.pdbx_strand_id
1 'polypeptide(L)'
;MKAKTFLAIATLLAFGQGAWADGTTSFPLHYNAETNPEDGSEAHPYQIQSVSDLNALASDVNSGTNYSGKYFKLTADLNYSGETFTTIGKGEESGSEDFPFKGIFDGDGKKISNITYSDANGVGVGLFGYIYSPAQIRNVKLENCSFTGNCYVGAIVGFSSGTASGFGIYDCTVDGGSVTATTIDAENAPDMFAGGVIGYCGNLQVSNCTSSASVSGSSCVGGIAGILYEGTIQDCFYTGTTTFTDATTGPIAGDRGGVDNDDNFIVGSEGTINLTLYDADGDAIDNATRLGYYNGIENVDVTLSGRTLYKDNSWNTICLPFAMTAEQVTAQLAPTKLMTLSTATFDDGTLTLNFADATEIEAGKPYIIKWTGNTEWGNPTFTGVTVSSAAPTDVTGTAANFHGIYTPYSTGGENKSMLYLGAENKIYYPNADMTINAFRAYFTLNNGITVGDLPQQARAFVLNFGDESTGIISIDNGQLIIDNSMDAWYSLDGRRLTGKPSRAGVYINNGKKIVIK
;
A
#
# COMPACT_ATOMS: atom_id res chain seq x y z
N MET A 1 76.48 -49.92 40.14
CA MET A 1 75.95 -50.21 41.49
C MET A 1 74.94 -49.11 41.81
N LYS A 2 73.64 -49.48 41.86
CA LYS A 2 72.48 -48.91 42.59
C LYS A 2 72.31 -47.36 42.61
N ALA A 3 71.29 -46.80 41.94
CA ALA A 3 69.89 -46.56 42.41
C ALA A 3 69.78 -45.41 43.44
N LYS A 4 69.02 -44.32 43.24
CA LYS A 4 67.55 -44.12 43.44
C LYS A 4 67.25 -42.60 43.28
N THR A 5 66.26 -42.11 42.51
CA THR A 5 64.80 -41.95 42.78
C THR A 5 64.38 -40.53 43.24
N PHE A 6 63.56 -39.86 42.40
CA PHE A 6 62.48 -38.85 42.63
C PHE A 6 62.72 -37.55 43.42
N LEU A 7 62.30 -36.40 42.87
CA LEU A 7 60.94 -35.83 43.05
C LEU A 7 60.87 -34.41 42.42
N ALA A 8 59.91 -34.18 41.52
CA ALA A 8 59.57 -32.84 41.04
C ALA A 8 58.72 -32.11 42.10
N ILE A 9 59.12 -30.89 42.47
CA ILE A 9 58.32 -29.99 43.31
C ILE A 9 58.22 -28.65 42.58
N ALA A 10 56.97 -28.22 42.42
CA ALA A 10 56.53 -26.98 41.83
C ALA A 10 57.06 -25.74 42.57
N THR A 11 57.48 -24.72 41.83
CA THR A 11 57.69 -23.38 42.37
C THR A 11 56.60 -22.47 41.83
N LEU A 12 55.62 -22.22 42.69
CA LEU A 12 54.62 -21.17 42.60
C LEU A 12 55.33 -19.82 42.63
N LEU A 13 55.31 -19.07 41.53
CA LEU A 13 55.69 -17.65 41.51
C LEU A 13 54.40 -16.83 41.43
N ALA A 14 54.00 -16.32 42.60
CA ALA A 14 53.03 -15.24 42.70
C ALA A 14 53.60 -13.99 42.04
N PHE A 15 52.96 -13.50 40.98
CA PHE A 15 53.15 -12.13 40.52
C PHE A 15 52.05 -11.26 41.12
N GLY A 16 52.52 -10.29 41.90
CA GLY A 16 51.70 -9.28 42.56
C GLY A 16 51.06 -8.32 41.56
N GLN A 17 49.98 -7.71 42.05
CA GLN A 17 49.20 -6.67 41.44
C GLN A 17 50.05 -5.56 40.83
N GLY A 18 49.66 -5.18 39.60
CA GLY A 18 50.24 -4.06 38.87
C GLY A 18 49.93 -4.16 37.38
N ALA A 19 48.69 -4.51 37.01
CA ALA A 19 48.26 -4.39 35.62
C ALA A 19 48.06 -2.90 35.32
N TRP A 20 48.94 -2.36 34.49
CA TRP A 20 48.70 -1.10 33.81
C TRP A 20 47.51 -1.33 32.89
N ALA A 21 46.41 -0.63 33.16
CA ALA A 21 45.25 -0.58 32.28
C ALA A 21 45.64 0.16 30.99
N ASP A 22 46.02 -0.62 29.98
CA ASP A 22 45.66 -0.29 28.61
C ASP A 22 44.13 -0.39 28.56
N GLY A 23 43.46 0.76 28.45
CA GLY A 23 42.01 0.89 28.45
C GLY A 23 41.33 0.43 27.15
N THR A 24 41.73 -0.70 26.59
CA THR A 24 41.01 -1.38 25.52
C THR A 24 40.67 -2.81 25.92
N THR A 25 39.46 -3.01 26.44
CA THR A 25 38.90 -4.34 26.63
C THR A 25 38.35 -4.84 25.29
N SER A 26 39.07 -5.75 24.63
CA SER A 26 38.57 -6.45 23.44
C SER A 26 37.35 -7.32 23.80
N PHE A 27 36.37 -7.35 22.93
CA PHE A 27 35.16 -8.15 23.09
C PHE A 27 35.47 -9.67 22.95
N PRO A 28 34.72 -10.56 23.63
CA PRO A 28 33.64 -10.33 24.60
C PRO A 28 34.11 -9.89 26.01
N LEU A 29 33.41 -8.93 26.62
CA LEU A 29 33.73 -8.38 27.95
C LEU A 29 33.44 -9.35 29.13
N HIS A 30 32.65 -10.40 28.87
CA HIS A 30 32.12 -11.31 29.90
C HIS A 30 32.52 -12.78 29.72
N TYR A 31 33.57 -13.06 28.94
CA TYR A 31 34.00 -14.43 28.66
C TYR A 31 34.59 -15.16 29.86
N ASN A 32 34.07 -16.35 30.14
CA ASN A 32 34.65 -17.31 31.08
C ASN A 32 34.66 -18.71 30.47
N ALA A 33 35.85 -19.18 30.06
CA ALA A 33 36.06 -20.48 29.42
C ALA A 33 35.59 -21.70 30.25
N GLU A 34 35.44 -21.55 31.57
CA GLU A 34 35.06 -22.65 32.47
C GLU A 34 33.55 -22.71 32.77
N THR A 35 32.82 -21.58 32.63
CA THR A 35 31.39 -21.49 33.02
C THR A 35 30.45 -20.92 31.96
N ASN A 36 30.98 -20.29 30.91
CA ASN A 36 30.20 -19.69 29.83
C ASN A 36 31.05 -19.65 28.54
N PRO A 37 31.03 -20.71 27.73
CA PRO A 37 31.91 -20.86 26.57
C PRO A 37 31.41 -20.01 25.40
N GLU A 38 31.28 -18.69 25.57
CA GLU A 38 30.95 -17.73 24.50
C GLU A 38 32.10 -17.66 23.48
N ASP A 39 32.22 -18.69 22.66
CA ASP A 39 33.23 -18.84 21.62
C ASP A 39 32.79 -18.23 20.28
N GLY A 40 31.58 -17.66 20.26
CA GLY A 40 30.93 -17.06 19.10
C GLY A 40 30.44 -18.11 18.10
N SER A 41 30.29 -19.37 18.50
CA SER A 41 29.58 -20.39 17.72
C SER A 41 28.06 -20.19 17.81
N GLU A 42 27.30 -20.87 16.95
CA GLU A 42 25.83 -20.82 17.01
C GLU A 42 25.26 -21.35 18.34
N ALA A 43 25.89 -22.39 18.90
CA ALA A 43 25.49 -22.97 20.18
C ALA A 43 25.87 -22.06 21.36
N HIS A 44 26.93 -21.27 21.21
CA HIS A 44 27.45 -20.37 22.23
C HIS A 44 27.80 -18.99 21.64
N PRO A 45 26.79 -18.20 21.26
CA PRO A 45 27.00 -16.88 20.69
C PRO A 45 27.61 -15.96 21.73
N TYR A 46 28.31 -14.93 21.27
CA TYR A 46 28.71 -13.84 22.15
C TYR A 46 27.49 -13.06 22.62
N GLN A 47 27.38 -12.84 23.93
CA GLN A 47 26.23 -12.18 24.51
C GLN A 47 26.47 -10.67 24.65
N ILE A 48 25.45 -9.89 24.30
CA ILE A 48 25.45 -8.43 24.45
C ILE A 48 24.31 -8.08 25.40
N GLN A 49 24.69 -7.66 26.61
CA GLN A 49 23.75 -7.38 27.71
C GLN A 49 23.75 -5.91 28.13
N SER A 50 24.68 -5.11 27.60
CA SER A 50 24.83 -3.70 27.94
C SER A 50 25.27 -2.86 26.73
N VAL A 51 25.08 -1.54 26.82
CA VAL A 51 25.59 -0.58 25.83
C VAL A 51 27.12 -0.64 25.72
N SER A 52 27.82 -0.99 26.81
CA SER A 52 29.28 -1.16 26.81
C SER A 52 29.71 -2.37 25.98
N ASP A 53 28.96 -3.47 26.01
CA ASP A 53 29.23 -4.65 25.19
C ASP A 53 29.09 -4.34 23.70
N LEU A 54 28.02 -3.63 23.34
CA LEU A 54 27.76 -3.25 21.95
C LEU A 54 28.83 -2.26 21.43
N ASN A 55 29.22 -1.29 22.26
CA ASN A 55 30.31 -0.36 21.93
C ASN A 55 31.69 -1.07 21.85
N ALA A 56 31.94 -2.10 22.65
CA ALA A 56 33.16 -2.90 22.55
C ALA A 56 33.20 -3.70 21.24
N LEU A 57 32.07 -4.29 20.81
CA LEU A 57 31.95 -4.88 19.47
C LEU A 57 32.26 -3.85 18.38
N ALA A 58 31.69 -2.65 18.46
CA ALA A 58 31.96 -1.58 17.51
C ALA A 58 33.47 -1.24 17.46
N SER A 59 34.13 -1.12 18.61
CA SER A 59 35.57 -0.85 18.71
C SER A 59 36.43 -1.92 18.05
N ASP A 60 36.12 -3.20 18.27
CA ASP A 60 36.87 -4.32 17.69
C ASP A 60 36.69 -4.42 16.18
N VAL A 61 35.46 -4.21 15.69
CA VAL A 61 35.19 -4.16 14.24
C VAL A 61 35.95 -3.00 13.62
N ASN A 62 35.82 -1.80 14.19
CA ASN A 62 36.44 -0.57 13.70
C ASN A 62 37.98 -0.56 13.83
N SER A 63 38.58 -1.57 14.46
CA SER A 63 40.03 -1.78 14.55
C SER A 63 40.55 -2.96 13.70
N GLY A 64 39.68 -3.70 13.00
CA GLY A 64 40.10 -4.75 12.05
C GLY A 64 39.42 -6.10 12.19
N THR A 65 38.70 -6.35 13.27
CA THR A 65 38.12 -7.68 13.53
C THR A 65 36.75 -7.82 12.86
N ASN A 66 36.68 -8.52 11.72
CA ASN A 66 35.43 -8.62 10.94
C ASN A 66 34.40 -9.64 11.46
N TYR A 67 34.79 -10.56 12.35
CA TYR A 67 33.91 -11.57 12.94
C TYR A 67 33.19 -12.52 11.96
N SER A 68 33.78 -12.79 10.79
CA SER A 68 33.21 -13.74 9.83
C SER A 68 32.91 -15.11 10.46
N GLY A 69 31.67 -15.58 10.32
CA GLY A 69 31.20 -16.86 10.86
C GLY A 69 30.98 -16.89 12.37
N LYS A 70 31.02 -15.74 13.06
CA LYS A 70 30.74 -15.62 14.50
C LYS A 70 29.33 -15.14 14.76
N TYR A 71 28.74 -15.60 15.86
CA TYR A 71 27.37 -15.32 16.27
C TYR A 71 27.35 -14.38 17.48
N PHE A 72 26.46 -13.40 17.44
CA PHE A 72 26.19 -12.42 18.49
C PHE A 72 24.70 -12.44 18.81
N LYS A 73 24.37 -12.28 20.10
CA LYS A 73 22.99 -12.26 20.56
C LYS A 73 22.77 -11.19 21.62
N LEU A 74 21.77 -10.33 21.42
CA LEU A 74 21.27 -9.47 22.50
C LEU A 74 20.57 -10.32 23.57
N THR A 75 20.90 -10.09 24.83
CA THR A 75 20.25 -10.79 25.96
C THR A 75 19.47 -9.84 26.86
N ALA A 76 19.64 -8.53 26.68
CA ALA A 76 18.91 -7.48 27.37
C ALA A 76 18.54 -6.33 26.42
N ASP A 77 17.53 -5.54 26.79
CA ASP A 77 17.25 -4.27 26.12
C ASP A 77 18.35 -3.26 26.43
N LEU A 78 18.78 -2.51 25.43
CA LEU A 78 19.85 -1.51 25.51
C LEU A 78 19.26 -0.11 25.35
N ASN A 79 19.62 0.81 26.24
CA ASN A 79 19.14 2.20 26.19
C ASN A 79 20.33 3.15 26.17
N TYR A 80 20.43 3.95 25.10
CA TYR A 80 21.51 4.91 24.87
C TYR A 80 21.24 6.32 25.42
N SER A 81 20.18 6.52 26.21
CA SER A 81 19.89 7.83 26.81
C SER A 81 21.04 8.31 27.71
N GLY A 82 21.75 9.35 27.28
CA GLY A 82 22.92 9.88 27.99
C GLY A 82 24.22 9.14 27.73
N GLU A 83 24.21 8.12 26.86
CA GLU A 83 25.37 7.30 26.50
C GLU A 83 25.91 7.69 25.11
N THR A 84 27.18 7.40 24.85
CA THR A 84 27.79 7.62 23.53
C THR A 84 27.67 6.36 22.66
N PHE A 85 27.12 6.51 21.46
CA PHE A 85 27.03 5.45 20.47
C PHE A 85 28.20 5.51 19.46
N THR A 86 28.66 4.35 19.02
CA THR A 86 29.62 4.19 17.91
C THR A 86 29.06 3.20 16.91
N THR A 87 29.06 3.57 15.62
CA THR A 87 28.63 2.68 14.52
C THR A 87 29.49 1.42 14.45
N ILE A 88 28.87 0.26 14.18
CA ILE A 88 29.57 -1.01 14.04
C ILE A 88 30.03 -1.15 12.58
N GLY A 89 31.34 -1.10 12.38
CA GLY A 89 31.95 -1.10 11.06
C GLY A 89 31.95 0.29 10.44
N LYS A 90 33.04 0.58 9.72
CA LYS A 90 33.31 1.86 9.07
C LYS A 90 34.04 1.62 7.76
N GLY A 91 34.05 2.61 6.89
CA GLY A 91 34.72 2.56 5.61
C GLY A 91 34.80 3.95 5.00
N GLU A 92 35.49 4.03 3.86
CA GLU A 92 35.63 5.27 3.10
C GLU A 92 35.02 5.09 1.71
N GLU A 93 34.61 6.19 1.07
CA GLU A 93 34.03 6.14 -0.28
C GLU A 93 34.97 5.47 -1.31
N SER A 94 36.29 5.53 -1.09
CA SER A 94 37.31 4.90 -1.93
C SER A 94 37.44 3.38 -1.76
N GLY A 95 36.86 2.82 -0.69
CA GLY A 95 36.90 1.40 -0.32
C GLY A 95 38.27 0.86 0.12
N SER A 96 39.30 1.71 0.29
CA SER A 96 40.67 1.26 0.60
C SER A 96 40.91 0.91 2.07
N GLU A 97 40.07 1.38 2.98
CA GLU A 97 40.21 1.19 4.45
C GLU A 97 38.88 0.76 5.10
N ASP A 98 38.16 -0.16 4.46
CA ASP A 98 36.90 -0.68 4.99
C ASP A 98 37.13 -1.70 6.10
N PHE A 99 36.39 -1.52 7.19
CA PHE A 99 36.34 -2.38 8.37
C PHE A 99 34.91 -2.91 8.54
N PRO A 100 34.44 -3.83 7.69
CA PRO A 100 33.06 -4.30 7.71
C PRO A 100 32.83 -5.35 8.80
N PHE A 101 31.61 -5.39 9.31
CA PHE A 101 31.11 -6.52 10.07
C PHE A 101 30.70 -7.66 9.11
N LYS A 102 31.10 -8.90 9.44
CA LYS A 102 30.84 -10.13 8.67
C LYS A 102 30.21 -11.26 9.51
N GLY A 103 29.84 -10.96 10.75
CA GLY A 103 29.22 -11.92 11.66
C GLY A 103 27.71 -12.03 11.49
N ILE A 104 27.09 -12.80 12.38
CA ILE A 104 25.65 -12.99 12.49
C ILE A 104 25.20 -12.32 13.77
N PHE A 105 24.36 -11.30 13.67
CA PHE A 105 23.84 -10.53 14.79
C PHE A 105 22.36 -10.80 14.97
N ASP A 106 21.99 -11.37 16.12
CA ASP A 106 20.62 -11.70 16.47
C ASP A 106 20.11 -10.79 17.60
N GLY A 107 19.14 -9.95 17.31
CA GLY A 107 18.53 -9.07 18.30
C GLY A 107 17.64 -9.80 19.31
N ASP A 108 17.28 -11.08 19.06
CA ASP A 108 16.48 -11.93 19.97
C ASP A 108 15.17 -11.25 20.46
N GLY A 109 14.63 -10.32 19.66
CA GLY A 109 13.44 -9.55 19.98
C GLY A 109 13.64 -8.45 21.04
N LYS A 110 14.87 -8.20 21.50
CA LYS A 110 15.27 -7.11 22.40
C LYS A 110 15.29 -5.77 21.67
N LYS A 111 15.17 -4.69 22.44
CA LYS A 111 15.18 -3.31 21.94
C LYS A 111 16.55 -2.66 22.12
N ILE A 112 16.94 -1.84 21.15
CA ILE A 112 17.98 -0.83 21.29
C ILE A 112 17.31 0.52 21.11
N SER A 113 17.35 1.38 22.14
CA SER A 113 16.59 2.63 22.14
C SER A 113 17.42 3.87 22.37
N ASN A 114 16.88 5.01 21.90
CA ASN A 114 17.39 6.35 22.17
C ASN A 114 18.83 6.62 21.71
N ILE A 115 19.28 5.96 20.64
CA ILE A 115 20.53 6.35 19.98
C ILE A 115 20.31 7.71 19.32
N THR A 116 21.24 8.64 19.54
CA THR A 116 21.34 9.87 18.73
C THR A 116 22.78 9.96 18.24
N TYR A 117 22.98 9.69 16.96
CA TYR A 117 24.29 9.69 16.32
C TYR A 117 24.31 10.66 15.15
N SER A 118 25.34 11.50 15.11
CA SER A 118 25.52 12.48 14.04
C SER A 118 26.99 12.59 13.70
N ASP A 119 27.32 12.20 12.47
CA ASP A 119 28.61 12.44 11.85
C ASP A 119 28.36 13.03 10.47
N ALA A 120 28.38 14.36 10.36
CA ALA A 120 28.02 15.05 9.13
C ALA A 120 28.92 14.66 7.93
N ASN A 121 30.16 14.19 8.19
CA ASN A 121 31.08 13.70 7.16
C ASN A 121 31.05 12.17 7.03
N GLY A 122 30.30 11.48 7.89
CA GLY A 122 30.29 10.03 7.98
C GLY A 122 29.67 9.39 6.74
N VAL A 123 30.40 8.45 6.14
CA VAL A 123 29.91 7.60 5.05
C VAL A 123 29.61 6.23 5.64
N GLY A 124 28.44 5.65 5.35
CA GLY A 124 28.02 4.38 5.95
C GLY A 124 27.64 4.55 7.41
N VAL A 125 26.49 5.16 7.66
CA VAL A 125 26.00 5.49 9.01
C VAL A 125 24.74 4.68 9.34
N GLY A 126 24.75 4.02 10.50
CA GLY A 126 23.64 3.22 11.03
C GLY A 126 24.00 2.54 12.34
N LEU A 127 23.17 1.59 12.80
CA LEU A 127 23.60 0.65 13.86
C LEU A 127 24.87 -0.09 13.41
N PHE A 128 24.84 -0.59 12.16
CA PHE A 128 26.00 -1.07 11.45
C PHE A 128 26.33 -0.09 10.32
N GLY A 129 27.55 0.45 10.30
CA GLY A 129 27.96 1.34 9.22
C GLY A 129 28.22 0.54 7.94
N TYR A 130 28.99 -0.53 8.04
CA TYR A 130 29.37 -1.39 6.91
C TYR A 130 29.19 -2.86 7.27
N ILE A 131 28.45 -3.58 6.42
CA ILE A 131 28.37 -5.03 6.47
C ILE A 131 28.81 -5.64 5.14
N TYR A 132 29.64 -6.67 5.20
CA TYR A 132 30.04 -7.40 4.00
C TYR A 132 29.59 -8.86 4.09
N SER A 133 29.41 -9.52 2.95
CA SER A 133 29.06 -10.94 2.95
C SER A 133 30.08 -11.78 3.75
N PRO A 134 29.65 -12.76 4.57
CA PRO A 134 28.29 -13.32 4.66
C PRO A 134 27.45 -12.79 5.85
N ALA A 135 27.56 -11.51 6.22
CA ALA A 135 26.87 -10.99 7.41
C ALA A 135 25.34 -11.24 7.42
N GLN A 136 24.78 -11.44 8.62
CA GLN A 136 23.33 -11.50 8.82
C GLN A 136 22.94 -10.62 9.98
N ILE A 137 22.03 -9.68 9.76
CA ILE A 137 21.44 -8.86 10.82
C ILE A 137 19.98 -9.24 10.96
N ARG A 138 19.58 -9.80 12.11
CA ARG A 138 18.21 -10.30 12.27
C ARG A 138 17.59 -9.98 13.62
N ASN A 139 16.26 -9.89 13.66
CA ASN A 139 15.47 -9.69 14.88
C ASN A 139 15.84 -8.41 15.67
N VAL A 140 16.40 -7.40 15.02
CA VAL A 140 16.81 -6.14 15.66
C VAL A 140 15.61 -5.20 15.75
N LYS A 141 15.37 -4.62 16.93
CA LYS A 141 14.36 -3.58 17.13
C LYS A 141 15.00 -2.29 17.59
N LEU A 142 14.96 -1.26 16.75
CA LEU A 142 15.36 0.10 17.11
C LEU A 142 14.13 0.89 17.55
N GLU A 143 14.21 1.60 18.68
CA GLU A 143 13.12 2.44 19.19
C GLU A 143 13.63 3.85 19.46
N ASN A 144 13.06 4.84 18.77
CA ASN A 144 13.44 6.25 18.89
C ASN A 144 14.95 6.49 18.66
N CYS A 145 15.49 5.93 17.57
CA CYS A 145 16.90 6.07 17.20
C CYS A 145 17.08 7.03 16.03
N SER A 146 18.05 7.94 16.14
CA SER A 146 18.34 8.96 15.13
C SER A 146 19.79 8.86 14.62
N PHE A 147 19.93 8.82 13.30
CA PHE A 147 21.20 8.71 12.58
C PHE A 147 21.33 9.80 11.53
N THR A 148 22.42 10.56 11.60
CA THR A 148 22.77 11.62 10.63
C THR A 148 24.15 11.36 10.06
N GLY A 149 24.25 11.30 8.73
CA GLY A 149 25.48 11.03 7.97
C GLY A 149 25.59 11.87 6.70
N ASN A 150 26.71 11.78 5.99
CA ASN A 150 26.88 12.37 4.66
C ASN A 150 26.21 11.52 3.57
N CYS A 151 26.56 10.24 3.51
CA CYS A 151 26.14 9.30 2.48
C CYS A 151 25.99 7.89 3.06
N TYR A 152 25.17 7.05 2.41
CA TYR A 152 24.82 5.68 2.85
C TYR A 152 24.31 5.66 4.29
N VAL A 153 23.21 6.36 4.55
CA VAL A 153 22.62 6.45 5.88
C VAL A 153 21.42 5.52 5.96
N GLY A 154 21.46 4.55 6.86
CA GLY A 154 20.32 3.69 7.16
C GLY A 154 20.26 3.32 8.62
N ALA A 155 19.05 3.21 9.19
CA ALA A 155 18.92 3.01 10.64
C ALA A 155 19.57 1.68 11.11
N ILE A 156 19.38 0.59 10.36
CA ILE A 156 19.99 -0.71 10.67
C ILE A 156 21.37 -0.81 10.03
N VAL A 157 21.48 -0.53 8.72
CA VAL A 157 22.73 -0.66 7.96
C VAL A 157 22.98 0.59 7.10
N GLY A 158 24.19 1.13 7.12
CA GLY A 158 24.60 2.18 6.20
C GLY A 158 24.87 1.62 4.80
N PHE A 159 25.91 0.80 4.66
CA PHE A 159 26.41 0.25 3.40
C PHE A 159 26.53 -1.28 3.45
N SER A 160 26.21 -1.93 2.33
CA SER A 160 26.36 -3.37 2.15
C SER A 160 27.05 -3.73 0.84
N SER A 161 27.88 -4.78 0.86
CA SER A 161 28.51 -5.35 -0.33
C SER A 161 28.91 -6.81 -0.16
N GLY A 162 28.73 -7.62 -1.19
CA GLY A 162 29.20 -9.01 -1.26
C GLY A 162 28.23 -9.93 -1.96
N THR A 163 28.57 -11.21 -2.12
CA THR A 163 27.83 -12.14 -3.01
C THR A 163 27.51 -13.49 -2.37
N ALA A 164 27.76 -13.65 -1.08
CA ALA A 164 27.50 -14.93 -0.40
C ALA A 164 26.00 -15.18 -0.19
N SER A 165 25.56 -16.42 -0.35
CA SER A 165 24.20 -16.84 -0.04
C SER A 165 23.86 -16.61 1.44
N GLY A 166 22.68 -16.06 1.70
CA GLY A 166 22.22 -15.77 3.06
C GLY A 166 22.72 -14.45 3.63
N PHE A 167 23.48 -13.65 2.87
CA PHE A 167 23.83 -12.26 3.23
C PHE A 167 22.56 -11.40 3.24
N GLY A 168 22.17 -10.86 4.40
CA GLY A 168 20.91 -10.13 4.48
C GLY A 168 20.54 -9.48 5.82
N ILE A 169 19.45 -8.73 5.79
CA ILE A 169 18.75 -8.11 6.91
C ILE A 169 17.35 -8.73 7.00
N TYR A 170 17.00 -9.30 8.15
CA TYR A 170 15.79 -10.12 8.30
C TYR A 170 15.02 -9.75 9.57
N ASP A 171 13.70 -9.60 9.48
CA ASP A 171 12.83 -9.47 10.67
C ASP A 171 13.23 -8.30 11.60
N CYS A 172 13.67 -7.19 11.01
CA CYS A 172 14.12 -5.99 11.75
C CYS A 172 13.03 -4.92 11.78
N THR A 173 12.91 -4.20 12.89
CA THR A 173 11.95 -3.10 13.07
C THR A 173 12.66 -1.82 13.49
N VAL A 174 12.35 -0.72 12.83
CA VAL A 174 12.74 0.64 13.22
C VAL A 174 11.47 1.40 13.61
N ASP A 175 11.30 1.69 14.89
CA ASP A 175 10.14 2.36 15.45
C ASP A 175 10.47 3.80 15.86
N GLY A 176 10.08 4.76 15.03
CA GLY A 176 10.31 6.18 15.21
C GLY A 176 11.75 6.61 14.98
N GLY A 177 12.08 7.83 15.42
CA GLY A 177 13.40 8.44 15.20
C GLY A 177 13.59 9.02 13.79
N SER A 178 14.85 9.16 13.36
CA SER A 178 15.18 9.83 12.09
C SER A 178 16.42 9.26 11.40
N VAL A 179 16.41 9.23 10.07
CA VAL A 179 17.54 8.91 9.21
C VAL A 179 17.78 10.10 8.29
N THR A 180 18.96 10.72 8.36
CA THR A 180 19.26 11.96 7.63
C THR A 180 20.59 11.86 6.89
N ALA A 181 20.56 11.99 5.56
CA ALA A 181 21.75 12.22 4.75
C ALA A 181 21.92 13.72 4.47
N THR A 182 23.04 14.31 4.89
CA THR A 182 23.30 15.76 4.79
C THR A 182 24.43 16.08 3.80
N THR A 183 24.18 17.02 2.89
CA THR A 183 25.21 17.57 1.99
C THR A 183 26.25 18.39 2.74
N ILE A 184 27.54 18.13 2.49
CA ILE A 184 28.64 19.01 2.93
C ILE A 184 29.24 19.83 1.79
N ASP A 185 29.17 19.35 0.55
CA ASP A 185 29.70 20.07 -0.62
C ASP A 185 28.78 19.87 -1.83
N ALA A 186 28.17 20.96 -2.30
CA ALA A 186 27.25 20.95 -3.44
C ALA A 186 27.98 20.88 -4.80
N GLU A 187 29.28 21.17 -4.84
CA GLU A 187 30.05 21.22 -6.08
C GLU A 187 30.65 19.86 -6.49
N ASN A 188 30.78 18.91 -5.55
CA ASN A 188 31.28 17.54 -5.78
C ASN A 188 30.46 16.47 -5.02
N ALA A 189 29.17 16.72 -4.79
CA ALA A 189 28.31 15.86 -3.98
C ALA A 189 28.39 14.38 -4.39
N PRO A 190 28.88 13.46 -3.53
CA PRO A 190 28.67 12.03 -3.74
C PRO A 190 27.15 11.77 -3.72
N ASP A 191 26.69 10.77 -4.46
CA ASP A 191 25.26 10.43 -4.51
C ASP A 191 24.78 10.14 -3.07
N MET A 192 23.80 10.90 -2.57
CA MET A 192 23.40 10.86 -1.15
C MET A 192 22.21 9.95 -0.93
N PHE A 193 22.47 8.78 -0.33
CA PHE A 193 21.47 7.73 -0.13
C PHE A 193 21.01 7.66 1.33
N ALA A 194 19.70 7.80 1.57
CA ALA A 194 19.08 7.62 2.87
C ALA A 194 17.94 6.60 2.81
N GLY A 195 17.99 5.57 3.65
CA GLY A 195 16.95 4.55 3.75
C GLY A 195 16.50 4.28 5.17
N GLY A 196 15.20 4.07 5.40
CA GLY A 196 14.68 3.83 6.75
C GLY A 196 15.19 2.53 7.40
N VAL A 197 15.75 1.60 6.64
CA VAL A 197 16.43 0.38 7.11
C VAL A 197 17.88 0.32 6.63
N ILE A 198 18.12 0.52 5.33
CA ILE A 198 19.46 0.45 4.71
C ILE A 198 19.78 1.64 3.82
N GLY A 199 20.98 2.22 3.90
CA GLY A 199 21.40 3.29 3.00
C GLY A 199 21.66 2.78 1.56
N TYR A 200 22.68 1.94 1.40
CA TYR A 200 23.06 1.32 0.12
C TYR A 200 22.93 -0.21 0.20
N CYS A 201 22.00 -0.76 -0.58
CA CYS A 201 21.71 -2.19 -0.64
C CYS A 201 22.40 -2.84 -1.85
N GLY A 202 23.65 -3.27 -1.68
CA GLY A 202 24.48 -3.90 -2.70
C GLY A 202 24.49 -5.43 -2.57
N ASN A 203 23.83 -6.15 -3.48
CA ASN A 203 23.79 -7.62 -3.50
C ASN A 203 23.30 -8.26 -2.17
N LEU A 204 22.39 -7.59 -1.46
CA LEU A 204 21.90 -7.96 -0.12
C LEU A 204 20.41 -8.32 -0.18
N GLN A 205 19.98 -9.31 0.61
CA GLN A 205 18.56 -9.58 0.84
C GLN A 205 18.04 -8.77 2.04
N VAL A 206 16.95 -8.03 1.86
CA VAL A 206 16.23 -7.34 2.93
C VAL A 206 14.82 -7.92 2.98
N SER A 207 14.44 -8.59 4.06
CA SER A 207 13.09 -9.15 4.16
C SER A 207 12.45 -9.02 5.52
N ASN A 208 11.11 -8.99 5.54
CA ASN A 208 10.30 -8.86 6.77
C ASN A 208 10.69 -7.67 7.64
N CYS A 209 11.17 -6.59 7.03
CA CYS A 209 11.64 -5.41 7.77
C CYS A 209 10.61 -4.29 7.77
N THR A 210 10.47 -3.60 8.90
CA THR A 210 9.57 -2.46 9.04
C THR A 210 10.30 -1.20 9.48
N SER A 211 9.90 -0.02 8.99
CA SER A 211 10.44 1.25 9.48
C SER A 211 9.37 2.34 9.56
N SER A 212 9.29 3.04 10.69
CA SER A 212 8.46 4.24 10.89
C SER A 212 9.30 5.52 11.09
N ALA A 213 10.62 5.42 10.89
CA ALA A 213 11.53 6.55 11.04
C ALA A 213 11.25 7.64 9.98
N SER A 214 11.48 8.91 10.35
CA SER A 214 11.50 9.99 9.36
C SER A 214 12.80 9.92 8.55
N VAL A 215 12.72 9.82 7.23
CA VAL A 215 13.89 9.69 6.35
C VAL A 215 14.06 10.97 5.52
N SER A 216 15.25 11.55 5.52
CA SER A 216 15.53 12.76 4.74
C SER A 216 16.90 12.77 4.09
N GLY A 217 17.01 13.40 2.93
CA GLY A 217 18.25 13.49 2.14
C GLY A 217 18.08 14.33 0.88
N SER A 218 19.18 14.66 0.19
CA SER A 218 19.14 15.56 -0.97
C SER A 218 19.11 14.85 -2.33
N SER A 219 19.54 13.57 -2.43
CA SER A 219 19.72 12.87 -3.72
C SER A 219 18.86 11.60 -3.93
N CYS A 220 18.94 10.56 -3.10
CA CYS A 220 17.99 9.45 -3.16
C CYS A 220 17.54 9.03 -1.76
N VAL A 221 16.23 9.02 -1.57
CA VAL A 221 15.58 8.74 -0.30
C VAL A 221 14.53 7.67 -0.51
N GLY A 222 14.58 6.58 0.25
CA GLY A 222 13.55 5.55 0.25
C GLY A 222 13.15 5.13 1.66
N GLY A 223 11.91 4.64 1.80
CA GLY A 223 11.37 4.25 3.11
C GLY A 223 12.11 3.06 3.73
N ILE A 224 12.63 2.14 2.91
CA ILE A 224 13.39 0.97 3.38
C ILE A 224 14.84 1.10 2.96
N ALA A 225 15.12 1.27 1.67
CA ALA A 225 16.47 1.41 1.14
C ALA A 225 16.70 2.82 0.56
N GLY A 226 17.88 3.40 0.71
CA GLY A 226 18.24 4.62 -0.02
C GLY A 226 18.44 4.33 -1.51
N ILE A 227 19.20 3.28 -1.83
CA ILE A 227 19.34 2.72 -3.18
C ILE A 227 19.42 1.19 -3.11
N LEU A 228 18.88 0.54 -4.12
CA LEU A 228 18.98 -0.90 -4.35
C LEU A 228 19.90 -1.16 -5.55
N TYR A 229 20.93 -1.98 -5.37
CA TYR A 229 21.87 -2.36 -6.43
C TYR A 229 22.11 -3.87 -6.38
N GLU A 230 21.48 -4.62 -7.28
CA GLU A 230 21.58 -6.08 -7.36
C GLU A 230 21.13 -6.84 -6.08
N GLY A 231 20.48 -6.14 -5.14
CA GLY A 231 19.86 -6.72 -3.94
C GLY A 231 18.37 -7.03 -4.15
N THR A 232 17.74 -7.62 -3.14
CA THR A 232 16.29 -7.87 -3.11
C THR A 232 15.68 -7.28 -1.86
N ILE A 233 14.56 -6.58 -1.99
CA ILE A 233 13.71 -6.17 -0.86
C ILE A 233 12.40 -6.95 -0.99
N GLN A 234 11.94 -7.61 0.07
CA GLN A 234 10.74 -8.45 0.05
C GLN A 234 10.00 -8.36 1.38
N ASP A 235 8.67 -8.32 1.37
CA ASP A 235 7.85 -8.32 2.59
C ASP A 235 8.23 -7.21 3.58
N CYS A 236 8.66 -6.05 3.08
CA CYS A 236 9.06 -4.90 3.88
C CYS A 236 7.98 -3.81 3.90
N PHE A 237 7.88 -3.09 5.02
CA PHE A 237 6.85 -2.08 5.22
C PHE A 237 7.40 -0.78 5.82
N TYR A 238 7.06 0.36 5.24
CA TYR A 238 7.48 1.66 5.73
C TYR A 238 6.27 2.51 6.11
N THR A 239 6.30 3.18 7.27
CA THR A 239 5.23 4.06 7.74
C THR A 239 5.64 5.47 8.13
N GLY A 240 6.94 5.78 8.01
CA GLY A 240 7.46 7.11 8.32
C GLY A 240 7.22 8.13 7.20
N THR A 241 7.86 9.30 7.34
CA THR A 241 7.79 10.39 6.35
C THR A 241 9.11 10.53 5.60
N THR A 242 9.06 10.69 4.28
CA THR A 242 10.26 10.95 3.45
C THR A 242 10.33 12.42 3.03
N THR A 243 11.47 13.09 3.22
CA THR A 243 11.70 14.49 2.80
C THR A 243 12.94 14.62 1.92
N PHE A 244 12.86 15.31 0.77
CA PHE A 244 13.98 15.47 -0.15
C PHE A 244 13.97 16.79 -0.92
N THR A 245 15.14 17.26 -1.37
CA THR A 245 15.30 18.55 -2.06
C THR A 245 15.50 18.45 -3.57
N ASP A 246 16.27 17.47 -4.10
CA ASP A 246 16.66 17.40 -5.53
C ASP A 246 16.65 15.97 -6.13
N ALA A 247 15.79 15.06 -5.63
CA ALA A 247 15.90 13.61 -5.85
C ALA A 247 15.02 12.99 -6.96
N THR A 248 15.51 11.90 -7.58
CA THR A 248 14.67 10.81 -8.14
C THR A 248 14.18 9.94 -6.98
N THR A 249 12.87 9.72 -6.88
CA THR A 249 12.25 9.14 -5.68
C THR A 249 11.54 7.83 -5.99
N GLY A 250 11.65 6.89 -5.06
CA GLY A 250 10.77 5.73 -4.97
C GLY A 250 10.36 5.52 -3.51
N PRO A 251 9.11 5.11 -3.25
CA PRO A 251 8.58 4.97 -1.89
C PRO A 251 9.33 3.93 -1.03
N ILE A 252 10.11 3.03 -1.65
CA ILE A 252 10.84 1.94 -0.97
C ILE A 252 12.35 2.02 -1.21
N ALA A 253 12.77 2.29 -2.45
CA ALA A 253 14.16 2.53 -2.84
C ALA A 253 14.25 3.75 -3.76
N GLY A 254 15.31 4.56 -3.63
CA GLY A 254 15.61 5.62 -4.60
C GLY A 254 16.02 5.04 -5.95
N ASP A 255 15.53 5.62 -7.05
CA ASP A 255 15.74 5.10 -8.41
C ASP A 255 16.94 5.77 -9.09
N ARG A 256 17.89 4.95 -9.57
CA ARG A 256 18.91 5.34 -10.56
C ARG A 256 19.06 4.25 -11.63
N GLY A 257 17.99 3.96 -12.37
CA GLY A 257 18.04 3.42 -13.72
C GLY A 257 18.39 1.93 -13.85
N GLY A 258 17.50 1.05 -13.39
CA GLY A 258 17.47 -0.33 -13.88
C GLY A 258 17.20 -1.43 -12.85
N VAL A 259 16.40 -1.17 -11.80
CA VAL A 259 16.05 -2.18 -10.79
C VAL A 259 14.56 -2.46 -10.87
N ASP A 260 14.20 -3.69 -11.23
CA ASP A 260 12.82 -4.19 -11.24
C ASP A 260 12.25 -4.07 -9.82
N ASN A 261 11.33 -3.13 -9.62
CA ASN A 261 10.64 -2.88 -8.35
C ASN A 261 9.25 -3.55 -8.31
N ASP A 262 9.01 -4.56 -9.17
CA ASP A 262 7.68 -5.07 -9.48
C ASP A 262 6.95 -5.71 -8.28
N ASP A 263 7.66 -6.05 -7.20
CA ASP A 263 7.12 -6.72 -6.02
C ASP A 263 7.08 -5.87 -4.72
N ASN A 264 7.38 -4.57 -4.77
CA ASN A 264 7.50 -3.74 -3.55
C ASN A 264 6.51 -2.56 -3.51
N PHE A 265 5.51 -2.61 -2.61
CA PHE A 265 4.48 -1.55 -2.47
C PHE A 265 4.42 -0.83 -1.10
N ILE A 266 4.50 0.50 -1.22
CA ILE A 266 3.93 1.70 -0.53
C ILE A 266 3.32 1.61 0.91
N VAL A 267 3.98 2.39 1.80
CA VAL A 267 3.56 3.45 2.76
C VAL A 267 2.31 3.29 3.67
N GLY A 268 2.56 3.03 4.96
CA GLY A 268 2.29 3.95 6.09
C GLY A 268 0.88 4.30 6.57
N SER A 269 0.68 4.17 7.89
CA SER A 269 -0.53 4.51 8.67
C SER A 269 -0.88 6.01 8.79
N GLU A 270 -0.28 6.87 7.97
CA GLU A 270 -0.71 8.25 7.65
C GLU A 270 -0.44 8.58 6.16
N GLY A 271 -0.37 7.55 5.31
CA GLY A 271 0.00 7.64 3.90
C GLY A 271 -1.18 7.48 2.94
N THR A 272 -0.99 7.97 1.71
CA THR A 272 -1.93 7.77 0.60
C THR A 272 -1.62 6.48 -0.14
N ILE A 273 -2.50 5.49 -0.06
CA ILE A 273 -2.52 4.29 -0.91
C ILE A 273 -3.02 4.71 -2.30
N ASN A 274 -2.21 4.45 -3.32
CA ASN A 274 -2.61 4.68 -4.71
C ASN A 274 -2.99 3.35 -5.38
N LEU A 275 -4.27 3.21 -5.70
CA LEU A 275 -4.83 2.11 -6.49
C LEU A 275 -5.01 2.58 -7.94
N THR A 276 -4.07 2.22 -8.79
CA THR A 276 -4.03 2.68 -10.18
C THR A 276 -4.82 1.75 -11.09
N LEU A 277 -5.58 2.34 -12.03
CA LEU A 277 -6.32 1.59 -13.05
C LEU A 277 -5.44 1.14 -14.21
N TYR A 278 -4.33 1.86 -14.47
CA TYR A 278 -3.42 1.64 -15.59
C TYR A 278 -1.97 1.68 -15.14
N ASP A 279 -1.09 0.92 -15.77
CA ASP A 279 0.36 1.06 -15.57
C ASP A 279 0.93 2.22 -16.41
N ALA A 280 2.26 2.35 -16.39
CA ALA A 280 2.97 3.41 -17.12
C ALA A 280 2.82 3.26 -18.65
N ASP A 281 2.57 2.05 -19.14
CA ASP A 281 2.37 1.73 -20.56
C ASP A 281 0.90 1.88 -20.99
N GLY A 282 0.00 2.09 -20.01
CA GLY A 282 -1.43 2.29 -20.23
C GLY A 282 -2.24 0.99 -20.18
N ASP A 283 -1.63 -0.12 -19.78
CA ASP A 283 -2.30 -1.41 -19.64
C ASP A 283 -3.06 -1.49 -18.31
N ALA A 284 -4.21 -2.17 -18.33
CA ALA A 284 -5.10 -2.19 -17.18
C ALA A 284 -4.56 -3.08 -16.05
N ILE A 285 -4.49 -2.54 -14.82
CA ILE A 285 -3.87 -3.22 -13.67
C ILE A 285 -4.88 -4.08 -12.90
N ASP A 286 -4.47 -5.29 -12.53
CA ASP A 286 -5.11 -6.12 -11.52
C ASP A 286 -4.83 -5.59 -10.10
N ASN A 287 -5.85 -5.04 -9.45
CA ASN A 287 -5.75 -4.58 -8.07
C ASN A 287 -6.12 -5.65 -7.03
N ALA A 288 -6.66 -6.82 -7.39
CA ALA A 288 -7.04 -7.84 -6.41
C ALA A 288 -5.81 -8.39 -5.65
N THR A 289 -4.73 -8.68 -6.38
CA THR A 289 -3.46 -9.09 -5.79
C THR A 289 -2.90 -7.97 -4.89
N ARG A 290 -2.97 -6.72 -5.36
CA ARG A 290 -2.49 -5.54 -4.62
C ARG A 290 -3.23 -5.32 -3.31
N LEU A 291 -4.54 -5.53 -3.31
CA LEU A 291 -5.39 -5.38 -2.12
C LEU A 291 -5.05 -6.39 -1.02
N GLY A 292 -4.55 -7.58 -1.37
CA GLY A 292 -4.01 -8.54 -0.42
C GLY A 292 -2.94 -7.93 0.49
N TYR A 293 -2.08 -7.07 -0.08
CA TYR A 293 -1.00 -6.40 0.64
C TYR A 293 -1.49 -5.26 1.56
N TYR A 294 -2.65 -4.66 1.30
CA TYR A 294 -3.20 -3.55 2.12
C TYR A 294 -4.27 -3.99 3.10
N ASN A 295 -4.58 -5.27 3.14
CA ASN A 295 -5.69 -5.78 3.92
C ASN A 295 -5.55 -5.44 5.41
N GLY A 296 -6.54 -4.74 5.96
CA GLY A 296 -6.57 -4.35 7.37
C GLY A 296 -5.74 -3.11 7.70
N ILE A 297 -5.15 -2.41 6.72
CA ILE A 297 -4.54 -1.10 6.97
C ILE A 297 -5.65 -0.10 7.27
N GLU A 298 -5.61 0.49 8.47
CA GLU A 298 -6.60 1.44 8.98
C GLU A 298 -6.14 2.90 8.86
N ASN A 299 -7.11 3.81 8.84
CA ASN A 299 -6.88 5.26 8.86
C ASN A 299 -5.95 5.78 7.74
N VAL A 300 -6.12 5.25 6.54
CA VAL A 300 -5.33 5.62 5.35
C VAL A 300 -6.16 6.36 4.32
N ASP A 301 -5.48 7.16 3.50
CA ASP A 301 -6.09 7.80 2.35
C ASP A 301 -5.97 6.88 1.13
N VAL A 302 -7.05 6.59 0.42
CA VAL A 302 -7.02 5.74 -0.77
C VAL A 302 -7.38 6.55 -2.00
N THR A 303 -6.43 6.71 -2.92
CA THR A 303 -6.61 7.37 -4.22
C THR A 303 -6.82 6.34 -5.32
N LEU A 304 -7.90 6.49 -6.09
CA LEU A 304 -8.17 5.67 -7.28
C LEU A 304 -7.61 6.34 -8.54
N SER A 305 -6.32 6.14 -8.82
CA SER A 305 -5.61 6.80 -9.92
C SER A 305 -6.07 6.28 -11.30
N GLY A 306 -6.43 7.21 -12.19
CA GLY A 306 -7.06 6.92 -13.49
C GLY A 306 -8.58 6.81 -13.44
N ARG A 307 -9.20 7.03 -12.26
CA ARG A 307 -10.66 7.04 -12.11
C ARG A 307 -11.21 8.45 -12.13
N THR A 308 -12.34 8.65 -12.81
CA THR A 308 -13.11 9.91 -12.76
C THR A 308 -14.55 9.63 -12.34
N LEU A 309 -15.09 10.47 -11.46
CA LEU A 309 -16.53 10.61 -11.25
C LEU A 309 -17.00 11.85 -12.02
N TYR A 310 -17.76 11.62 -13.09
CA TYR A 310 -18.17 12.67 -14.02
C TYR A 310 -19.32 13.50 -13.45
N LYS A 311 -19.23 14.82 -13.62
CA LYS A 311 -20.29 15.78 -13.28
C LYS A 311 -21.15 16.07 -14.51
N ASP A 312 -21.68 15.04 -15.13
CA ASP A 312 -22.48 15.10 -16.35
C ASP A 312 -23.98 14.85 -16.08
N ASN A 313 -24.37 14.89 -14.80
CA ASN A 313 -25.72 14.52 -14.32
C ASN A 313 -26.09 13.05 -14.62
N SER A 314 -25.11 12.21 -14.93
CA SER A 314 -25.25 10.76 -15.06
C SER A 314 -24.79 10.02 -13.79
N TRP A 315 -25.20 8.77 -13.69
CA TRP A 315 -24.82 7.81 -12.68
C TRP A 315 -23.49 7.15 -13.06
N ASN A 316 -22.61 7.00 -12.07
CA ASN A 316 -21.36 6.27 -12.17
C ASN A 316 -21.47 4.98 -11.35
N THR A 317 -20.91 3.87 -11.79
CA THR A 317 -20.82 2.65 -10.97
C THR A 317 -19.58 2.68 -10.09
N ILE A 318 -19.66 2.23 -8.85
CA ILE A 318 -18.52 2.22 -7.93
C ILE A 318 -18.52 0.93 -7.12
N CYS A 319 -17.34 0.35 -6.92
CA CYS A 319 -17.10 -0.77 -6.01
C CYS A 319 -15.77 -0.50 -5.31
N LEU A 320 -15.80 -0.26 -4.00
CA LEU A 320 -14.63 0.16 -3.22
C LEU A 320 -14.08 -1.01 -2.40
N PRO A 321 -12.76 -1.09 -2.21
CA PRO A 321 -12.12 -2.08 -1.36
C PRO A 321 -12.07 -1.67 0.12
N PHE A 322 -12.99 -0.82 0.56
CA PHE A 322 -13.08 -0.35 1.93
C PHE A 322 -14.51 0.09 2.21
N ALA A 323 -14.89 0.10 3.48
CA ALA A 323 -16.17 0.61 3.92
C ALA A 323 -16.10 2.13 4.15
N MET A 324 -17.23 2.82 4.03
CA MET A 324 -17.38 4.21 4.44
C MET A 324 -18.63 4.35 5.31
N THR A 325 -18.49 4.94 6.49
CA THR A 325 -19.63 5.25 7.36
C THR A 325 -20.50 6.35 6.77
N ALA A 326 -21.71 6.53 7.31
CA ALA A 326 -22.59 7.62 6.89
C ALA A 326 -21.97 9.01 7.06
N GLU A 327 -21.13 9.20 8.09
CA GLU A 327 -20.38 10.43 8.31
C GLU A 327 -19.32 10.64 7.22
N GLN A 328 -18.57 9.59 6.85
CA GLN A 328 -17.55 9.67 5.79
C GLN A 328 -18.19 9.92 4.42
N VAL A 329 -19.29 9.24 4.10
CA VAL A 329 -20.06 9.48 2.87
C VAL A 329 -20.56 10.92 2.83
N THR A 330 -21.12 11.43 3.92
CA THR A 330 -21.59 12.82 3.99
C THR A 330 -20.44 13.82 3.89
N ALA A 331 -19.29 13.55 4.51
CA ALA A 331 -18.16 14.48 4.51
C ALA A 331 -17.43 14.53 3.17
N GLN A 332 -17.23 13.38 2.52
CA GLN A 332 -16.35 13.25 1.36
C GLN A 332 -17.12 13.15 0.04
N LEU A 333 -18.36 12.64 0.09
CA LEU A 333 -19.20 12.46 -1.10
C LEU A 333 -20.37 13.45 -1.17
N ALA A 334 -20.54 14.42 -0.27
CA ALA A 334 -21.63 15.39 -0.41
C ALA A 334 -21.35 16.43 -1.52
N PRO A 335 -22.39 16.87 -2.28
CA PRO A 335 -23.81 16.54 -2.13
C PRO A 335 -24.29 15.46 -3.14
N THR A 336 -23.71 14.26 -3.15
CA THR A 336 -24.08 13.20 -4.12
C THR A 336 -25.27 12.36 -3.69
N LYS A 337 -25.90 11.68 -4.66
CA LYS A 337 -26.87 10.60 -4.40
C LYS A 337 -26.14 9.27 -4.56
N LEU A 338 -26.21 8.41 -3.55
CA LEU A 338 -25.64 7.06 -3.53
C LEU A 338 -26.80 6.05 -3.45
N MET A 339 -26.77 5.03 -4.30
CA MET A 339 -27.82 4.01 -4.32
C MET A 339 -27.24 2.62 -4.55
N THR A 340 -27.96 1.60 -4.09
CA THR A 340 -27.64 0.19 -4.33
C THR A 340 -28.83 -0.52 -4.99
N LEU A 341 -28.56 -1.60 -5.73
CA LEU A 341 -29.63 -2.39 -6.35
C LEU A 341 -30.47 -3.05 -5.24
N SER A 342 -31.78 -2.83 -5.25
CA SER A 342 -32.70 -3.45 -4.29
C SER A 342 -33.36 -4.69 -4.87
N THR A 343 -33.84 -4.61 -6.12
CA THR A 343 -34.46 -5.73 -6.83
C THR A 343 -34.24 -5.61 -8.34
N ALA A 344 -34.19 -6.75 -9.02
CA ALA A 344 -34.20 -6.83 -10.47
C ALA A 344 -35.30 -7.78 -10.93
N THR A 345 -36.28 -7.28 -11.66
CA THR A 345 -37.43 -8.05 -12.16
C THR A 345 -37.47 -8.04 -13.68
N PHE A 346 -38.07 -9.08 -14.25
CA PHE A 346 -38.28 -9.21 -15.69
C PHE A 346 -39.73 -9.63 -15.93
N ASP A 347 -40.48 -8.76 -16.60
CA ASP A 347 -41.88 -8.99 -16.93
C ASP A 347 -42.18 -8.42 -18.33
N ASP A 348 -42.92 -9.18 -19.13
CA ASP A 348 -43.25 -8.88 -20.52
C ASP A 348 -42.12 -8.21 -21.34
N GLY A 349 -40.93 -8.80 -21.33
CA GLY A 349 -39.76 -8.29 -22.07
C GLY A 349 -39.13 -7.02 -21.51
N THR A 350 -39.58 -6.53 -20.36
CA THR A 350 -39.04 -5.35 -19.67
C THR A 350 -38.21 -5.78 -18.48
N LEU A 351 -36.92 -5.42 -18.50
CA LEU A 351 -36.05 -5.55 -17.34
C LEU A 351 -36.15 -4.28 -16.49
N THR A 352 -36.58 -4.43 -15.23
CA THR A 352 -36.64 -3.33 -14.27
C THR A 352 -35.57 -3.53 -13.19
N LEU A 353 -34.64 -2.58 -13.08
CA LEU A 353 -33.65 -2.49 -12.02
C LEU A 353 -34.08 -1.42 -11.03
N ASN A 354 -34.51 -1.83 -9.84
CA ASN A 354 -34.91 -0.91 -8.78
C ASN A 354 -33.73 -0.64 -7.86
N PHE A 355 -33.46 0.63 -7.59
CA PHE A 355 -32.42 1.09 -6.69
C PHE A 355 -33.03 1.69 -5.43
N ALA A 356 -32.38 1.46 -4.30
CA ALA A 356 -32.70 2.06 -3.02
C ALA A 356 -31.56 2.99 -2.59
N ASP A 357 -31.90 4.06 -1.87
CA ASP A 357 -30.91 4.97 -1.29
C ASP A 357 -29.96 4.20 -0.36
N ALA A 358 -28.68 4.55 -0.41
CA ALA A 358 -27.66 4.05 0.49
C ALA A 358 -26.98 5.24 1.18
N THR A 359 -26.78 5.12 2.50
CA THR A 359 -26.11 6.14 3.31
C THR A 359 -24.68 5.78 3.66
N GLU A 360 -24.29 4.52 3.45
CA GLU A 360 -22.98 3.96 3.76
C GLU A 360 -22.47 3.11 2.58
N ILE A 361 -21.17 2.88 2.53
CA ILE A 361 -20.55 1.98 1.57
C ILE A 361 -19.99 0.78 2.34
N GLU A 362 -20.39 -0.42 1.93
CA GLU A 362 -19.80 -1.67 2.37
C GLU A 362 -18.64 -2.04 1.43
N ALA A 363 -17.53 -2.52 2.00
CA ALA A 363 -16.39 -2.96 1.20
C ALA A 363 -16.80 -4.08 0.23
N GLY A 364 -16.49 -3.91 -1.05
CA GLY A 364 -16.74 -4.89 -2.12
C GLY A 364 -18.16 -4.95 -2.63
N LYS A 365 -19.09 -4.20 -2.05
CA LYS A 365 -20.45 -4.12 -2.55
C LYS A 365 -20.53 -3.08 -3.67
N PRO A 366 -21.20 -3.37 -4.79
CA PRO A 366 -21.38 -2.42 -5.88
C PRO A 366 -22.51 -1.41 -5.59
N TYR A 367 -22.25 -0.16 -5.97
CA TYR A 367 -23.18 0.96 -5.86
C TYR A 367 -23.21 1.77 -7.15
N ILE A 368 -24.23 2.62 -7.28
CA ILE A 368 -24.25 3.73 -8.23
C ILE A 368 -24.18 5.05 -7.47
N ILE A 369 -23.40 5.99 -7.99
CA ILE A 369 -23.21 7.32 -7.44
C ILE A 369 -23.47 8.39 -8.49
N LYS A 370 -24.28 9.37 -8.15
CA LYS A 370 -24.53 10.56 -8.97
C LYS A 370 -23.66 11.69 -8.47
N TRP A 371 -22.54 11.95 -9.13
CA TRP A 371 -21.60 12.98 -8.72
C TRP A 371 -22.13 14.39 -9.06
N THR A 372 -22.24 15.24 -8.05
CA THR A 372 -22.85 16.58 -8.10
C THR A 372 -21.92 17.66 -7.54
N GLY A 373 -20.65 17.33 -7.30
CA GLY A 373 -19.65 18.27 -6.81
C GLY A 373 -19.42 19.46 -7.75
N ASN A 374 -18.52 20.38 -7.36
CA ASN A 374 -18.29 21.60 -8.15
C ASN A 374 -17.64 21.32 -9.51
N THR A 375 -16.71 20.38 -9.56
CA THR A 375 -16.01 19.90 -10.76
C THR A 375 -16.12 18.39 -10.88
N GLU A 376 -15.68 17.81 -12.00
CA GLU A 376 -15.40 16.37 -12.07
C GLU A 376 -14.38 15.99 -10.99
N TRP A 377 -14.52 14.79 -10.42
CA TRP A 377 -13.58 14.28 -9.44
C TRP A 377 -12.68 13.24 -10.10
N GLY A 378 -11.59 13.73 -10.70
CA GLY A 378 -10.51 12.90 -11.22
C GLY A 378 -9.60 12.43 -10.08
N ASN A 379 -9.16 11.18 -10.16
CA ASN A 379 -8.35 10.48 -9.16
C ASN A 379 -8.91 10.64 -7.73
N PRO A 380 -10.13 10.14 -7.46
CA PRO A 380 -10.78 10.38 -6.18
C PRO A 380 -9.98 9.76 -5.03
N THR A 381 -9.75 10.57 -3.99
CA THR A 381 -9.09 10.18 -2.74
C THR A 381 -10.11 10.09 -1.62
N PHE A 382 -10.15 8.94 -0.95
CA PHE A 382 -11.03 8.65 0.17
C PHE A 382 -10.22 8.60 1.46
N THR A 383 -10.51 9.48 2.40
CA THR A 383 -9.64 9.70 3.56
C THR A 383 -10.07 8.91 4.79
N GLY A 384 -9.07 8.44 5.56
CA GLY A 384 -9.28 7.74 6.83
C GLY A 384 -10.09 6.44 6.71
N VAL A 385 -9.87 5.67 5.65
CA VAL A 385 -10.57 4.39 5.40
C VAL A 385 -9.73 3.20 5.86
N THR A 386 -10.38 2.04 6.01
CA THR A 386 -9.71 0.76 6.28
C THR A 386 -9.80 -0.13 5.06
N VAL A 387 -8.65 -0.52 4.49
CA VAL A 387 -8.61 -1.33 3.27
C VAL A 387 -8.93 -2.79 3.56
N SER A 388 -9.68 -3.42 2.66
CA SER A 388 -10.10 -4.81 2.68
C SER A 388 -9.73 -5.49 1.37
N SER A 389 -9.13 -6.67 1.49
CA SER A 389 -8.86 -7.59 0.37
C SER A 389 -10.02 -8.53 0.06
N ALA A 390 -11.12 -8.45 0.82
CA ALA A 390 -12.28 -9.30 0.60
C ALA A 390 -12.79 -9.12 -0.83
N ALA A 391 -12.97 -10.24 -1.55
CA ALA A 391 -13.45 -10.19 -2.93
C ALA A 391 -14.79 -9.43 -3.03
N PRO A 392 -15.05 -8.74 -4.16
CA PRO A 392 -16.32 -8.07 -4.37
C PRO A 392 -17.51 -9.01 -4.14
N THR A 393 -18.54 -8.51 -3.47
CA THR A 393 -19.76 -9.26 -3.18
C THR A 393 -20.86 -8.81 -4.13
N ASP A 394 -21.49 -9.77 -4.81
CA ASP A 394 -22.57 -9.49 -5.76
C ASP A 394 -23.87 -9.14 -5.03
N VAL A 395 -24.58 -8.14 -5.54
CA VAL A 395 -25.98 -7.93 -5.17
C VAL A 395 -26.83 -8.76 -6.11
N THR A 396 -27.39 -9.85 -5.58
CA THR A 396 -28.15 -10.82 -6.38
C THR A 396 -29.62 -10.42 -6.52
N GLY A 397 -30.19 -10.66 -7.70
CA GLY A 397 -31.60 -10.37 -7.99
C GLY A 397 -32.24 -11.45 -8.85
N THR A 398 -33.57 -11.46 -8.92
CA THR A 398 -34.29 -12.51 -9.66
C THR A 398 -34.01 -12.48 -11.17
N ALA A 399 -33.92 -11.31 -11.77
CA ALA A 399 -33.69 -11.14 -13.21
C ALA A 399 -32.25 -10.74 -13.56
N ALA A 400 -31.55 -10.08 -12.65
CA ALA A 400 -30.18 -9.64 -12.86
C ALA A 400 -29.42 -9.57 -11.53
N ASN A 401 -28.11 -9.79 -11.62
CA ASN A 401 -27.16 -9.54 -10.54
C ASN A 401 -26.38 -8.26 -10.83
N PHE A 402 -25.89 -7.59 -9.79
CA PHE A 402 -24.99 -6.45 -9.87
C PHE A 402 -23.64 -6.83 -9.28
N HIS A 403 -22.60 -6.75 -10.10
CA HIS A 403 -21.25 -7.25 -9.83
C HIS A 403 -20.29 -6.10 -9.64
N GLY A 404 -19.62 -6.04 -8.50
CA GLY A 404 -18.48 -5.16 -8.29
C GLY A 404 -17.19 -5.80 -8.81
N ILE A 405 -16.23 -4.97 -9.26
CA ILE A 405 -14.93 -5.46 -9.72
C ILE A 405 -13.78 -4.63 -9.17
N TYR A 406 -12.71 -5.30 -8.73
CA TYR A 406 -11.40 -4.69 -8.44
C TYR A 406 -10.39 -4.93 -9.55
N THR A 407 -10.68 -5.87 -10.44
CA THR A 407 -9.83 -6.21 -11.58
C THR A 407 -10.50 -5.77 -12.87
N PRO A 408 -9.75 -5.45 -13.93
CA PRO A 408 -10.31 -5.23 -15.24
C PRO A 408 -11.10 -6.46 -15.70
N TYR A 409 -12.30 -6.23 -16.24
CA TYR A 409 -13.17 -7.30 -16.73
C TYR A 409 -13.33 -7.19 -18.24
N SER A 410 -12.91 -8.22 -18.96
CA SER A 410 -13.13 -8.34 -20.42
C SER A 410 -14.54 -8.85 -20.68
N THR A 411 -15.31 -8.13 -21.49
CA THR A 411 -16.71 -8.44 -21.75
C THR A 411 -16.94 -9.63 -22.68
N GLY A 412 -15.92 -10.02 -23.45
CA GLY A 412 -15.94 -11.18 -24.35
C GLY A 412 -16.74 -10.99 -25.65
N GLY A 413 -17.15 -9.75 -25.98
CA GLY A 413 -17.74 -9.39 -27.27
C GLY A 413 -19.14 -9.96 -27.50
N GLU A 414 -20.08 -9.13 -27.98
CA GLU A 414 -21.47 -9.56 -28.24
C GLU A 414 -22.17 -10.26 -27.06
N ASN A 415 -21.75 -9.98 -25.81
CA ASN A 415 -22.25 -10.63 -24.62
C ASN A 415 -23.62 -10.08 -24.21
N LYS A 416 -24.68 -10.65 -24.79
CA LYS A 416 -26.09 -10.23 -24.56
C LYS A 416 -26.66 -10.60 -23.19
N SER A 417 -25.93 -11.35 -22.38
CA SER A 417 -26.28 -11.60 -20.96
C SER A 417 -25.66 -10.57 -20.02
N MET A 418 -24.80 -9.68 -20.52
CA MET A 418 -24.12 -8.68 -19.71
C MET A 418 -24.64 -7.29 -20.05
N LEU A 419 -24.80 -6.47 -19.04
CA LEU A 419 -25.19 -5.07 -19.17
C LEU A 419 -24.21 -4.16 -18.44
N TYR A 420 -23.91 -3.01 -19.02
CA TYR A 420 -23.13 -1.95 -18.38
C TYR A 420 -23.85 -0.61 -18.48
N LEU A 421 -23.62 0.24 -17.49
CA LEU A 421 -24.12 1.61 -17.46
C LEU A 421 -23.17 2.49 -18.27
N GLY A 422 -23.70 3.15 -19.30
CA GLY A 422 -22.96 4.09 -20.14
C GLY A 422 -23.50 5.51 -20.02
N ALA A 423 -23.14 6.34 -21.00
CA ALA A 423 -23.52 7.75 -21.04
C ALA A 423 -25.04 7.96 -20.99
N GLU A 424 -25.46 9.11 -20.45
CA GLU A 424 -26.86 9.54 -20.34
C GLU A 424 -27.75 8.57 -19.54
N ASN A 425 -27.18 7.86 -18.56
CA ASN A 425 -27.88 6.85 -17.75
C ASN A 425 -28.48 5.69 -18.54
N LYS A 426 -27.90 5.38 -19.70
CA LYS A 426 -28.37 4.28 -20.55
C LYS A 426 -27.63 2.99 -20.21
N ILE A 427 -28.37 1.89 -20.29
CA ILE A 427 -27.81 0.55 -20.16
C ILE A 427 -27.52 0.01 -21.56
N TYR A 428 -26.35 -0.59 -21.72
CA TYR A 428 -25.88 -1.18 -22.96
C TYR A 428 -25.46 -2.63 -22.72
N TYR A 429 -25.50 -3.43 -23.78
CA TYR A 429 -24.78 -4.70 -23.82
C TYR A 429 -23.52 -4.54 -24.69
N PRO A 430 -22.43 -5.26 -24.39
CA PRO A 430 -21.23 -5.26 -25.22
C PRO A 430 -21.53 -5.79 -26.62
N ASN A 431 -21.22 -5.01 -27.67
CA ASN A 431 -21.36 -5.42 -29.07
C ASN A 431 -20.01 -5.73 -29.75
N ALA A 432 -18.92 -5.52 -29.02
CA ALA A 432 -17.55 -5.86 -29.37
C ALA A 432 -16.77 -6.11 -28.07
N ASP A 433 -15.60 -6.71 -28.19
CA ASP A 433 -14.70 -6.86 -27.04
C ASP A 433 -14.36 -5.49 -26.45
N MET A 434 -14.61 -5.33 -25.16
CA MET A 434 -14.23 -4.15 -24.40
C MET A 434 -13.87 -4.54 -22.98
N THR A 435 -13.14 -3.65 -22.31
CA THR A 435 -12.74 -3.84 -20.91
C THR A 435 -13.49 -2.84 -20.03
N ILE A 436 -14.10 -3.35 -18.96
CA ILE A 436 -14.56 -2.53 -17.85
C ILE A 436 -13.43 -2.46 -16.83
N ASN A 437 -12.82 -1.28 -16.65
CA ASN A 437 -11.68 -1.14 -15.74
C ASN A 437 -12.10 -1.28 -14.27
N ALA A 438 -11.12 -1.57 -13.42
CA ALA A 438 -11.24 -1.74 -11.97
C ALA A 438 -12.07 -0.66 -11.25
N PHE A 439 -12.56 -1.03 -10.06
CA PHE A 439 -13.39 -0.25 -9.14
C PHE A 439 -14.73 0.22 -9.74
N ARG A 440 -15.23 -0.53 -10.71
CA ARG A 440 -16.54 -0.34 -11.36
C ARG A 440 -17.48 -1.48 -10.99
N ALA A 441 -18.67 -1.41 -11.55
CA ALA A 441 -19.63 -2.49 -11.49
C ALA A 441 -20.38 -2.65 -12.82
N TYR A 442 -20.93 -3.84 -13.04
CA TYR A 442 -21.73 -4.22 -14.21
C TYR A 442 -22.85 -5.19 -13.80
N PHE A 443 -23.78 -5.50 -14.70
CA PHE A 443 -24.86 -6.43 -14.42
C PHE A 443 -24.76 -7.68 -15.29
N THR A 444 -25.17 -8.83 -14.75
CA THR A 444 -25.49 -10.01 -15.57
C THR A 444 -26.95 -10.34 -15.46
N LEU A 445 -27.51 -10.81 -16.56
CA LEU A 445 -28.88 -11.29 -16.65
C LEU A 445 -28.95 -12.75 -16.20
N ASN A 446 -29.95 -13.06 -15.39
CA ASN A 446 -30.16 -14.38 -14.81
C ASN A 446 -31.20 -15.18 -15.60
N ASN A 447 -31.36 -16.46 -15.26
CA ASN A 447 -32.42 -17.32 -15.78
C ASN A 447 -32.49 -17.41 -17.32
N GLY A 448 -31.35 -17.29 -18.00
CA GLY A 448 -31.28 -17.35 -19.47
C GLY A 448 -31.81 -16.10 -20.18
N ILE A 449 -32.12 -15.02 -19.45
CA ILE A 449 -32.51 -13.74 -20.05
C ILE A 449 -31.31 -13.18 -20.84
N THR A 450 -31.56 -12.73 -22.07
CA THR A 450 -30.57 -12.01 -22.90
C THR A 450 -31.19 -10.77 -23.52
N VAL A 451 -30.40 -9.85 -24.07
CA VAL A 451 -30.92 -8.70 -24.84
C VAL A 451 -31.36 -9.11 -26.25
N GLY A 452 -32.49 -8.55 -26.75
CA GLY A 452 -32.95 -8.69 -28.15
C GLY A 452 -34.46 -8.90 -28.33
N ASP A 453 -34.86 -9.36 -29.52
CA ASP A 453 -36.25 -9.46 -30.00
C ASP A 453 -36.81 -10.91 -30.05
N LEU A 454 -36.63 -11.69 -28.96
CA LEU A 454 -37.19 -13.04 -28.81
C LEU A 454 -38.00 -13.20 -27.50
N PRO A 455 -38.81 -14.27 -27.32
CA PRO A 455 -39.78 -14.38 -26.22
C PRO A 455 -39.22 -14.33 -24.79
N GLN A 456 -37.94 -14.63 -24.57
CA GLN A 456 -37.25 -14.53 -23.28
C GLN A 456 -36.12 -13.47 -23.29
N GLN A 457 -36.28 -12.42 -24.09
CA GLN A 457 -35.29 -11.35 -24.20
C GLN A 457 -35.76 -10.00 -23.67
N ALA A 458 -34.83 -9.24 -23.08
CA ALA A 458 -35.05 -7.86 -22.67
C ALA A 458 -35.03 -6.94 -23.89
N ARG A 459 -36.19 -6.34 -24.17
CA ARG A 459 -36.43 -5.34 -25.23
C ARG A 459 -36.66 -3.93 -24.68
N ALA A 460 -36.96 -3.82 -23.38
CA ALA A 460 -37.08 -2.56 -22.66
C ALA A 460 -36.30 -2.62 -21.33
N PHE A 461 -35.75 -1.48 -20.94
CA PHE A 461 -34.97 -1.33 -19.71
C PHE A 461 -35.52 -0.17 -18.89
N VAL A 462 -35.78 -0.41 -17.61
CA VAL A 462 -36.22 0.59 -16.64
C VAL A 462 -35.22 0.66 -15.51
N LEU A 463 -34.62 1.84 -15.31
CA LEU A 463 -33.85 2.16 -14.11
C LEU A 463 -34.74 2.98 -13.18
N ASN A 464 -35.15 2.38 -12.07
CA ASN A 464 -36.00 3.02 -11.09
C ASN A 464 -35.16 3.49 -9.88
N PHE A 465 -35.12 4.79 -9.63
CA PHE A 465 -34.30 5.43 -8.60
C PHE A 465 -35.11 5.93 -7.38
N GLY A 466 -36.34 5.45 -7.20
CA GLY A 466 -37.15 5.72 -6.00
C GLY A 466 -37.74 7.13 -5.89
N ASP A 467 -37.25 8.10 -6.68
CA ASP A 467 -37.92 9.39 -6.83
C ASP A 467 -39.18 9.15 -7.68
N GLU A 468 -40.36 9.54 -7.19
CA GLU A 468 -41.61 9.48 -7.94
C GLU A 468 -41.41 10.12 -9.32
N SER A 469 -41.20 9.30 -10.35
CA SER A 469 -41.14 9.80 -11.71
C SER A 469 -42.55 10.28 -12.06
N THR A 470 -42.72 11.60 -12.10
CA THR A 470 -43.77 12.24 -12.92
C THR A 470 -43.37 12.26 -14.41
N GLY A 471 -42.40 11.42 -14.81
CA GLY A 471 -42.16 11.09 -16.21
C GLY A 471 -43.18 10.05 -16.65
N ILE A 472 -44.07 10.44 -17.56
CA ILE A 472 -44.96 9.52 -18.27
C ILE A 472 -44.13 8.33 -18.78
N ILE A 473 -44.35 7.17 -18.18
CA ILE A 473 -43.82 5.89 -18.60
C ILE A 473 -44.40 5.60 -19.99
N SER A 474 -43.55 5.09 -20.88
CA SER A 474 -43.81 4.66 -22.26
C SER A 474 -45.29 4.51 -22.66
N ILE A 475 -45.65 5.10 -23.81
CA ILE A 475 -46.84 4.67 -24.55
C ILE A 475 -46.57 3.22 -24.99
N ASP A 476 -47.34 2.30 -24.41
CA ASP A 476 -47.41 0.92 -24.85
C ASP A 476 -47.74 0.89 -26.36
N ASN A 477 -46.89 0.24 -27.15
CA ASN A 477 -47.15 -0.04 -28.57
C ASN A 477 -48.04 -1.28 -28.74
N GLY A 478 -48.56 -1.85 -27.65
CA GLY A 478 -49.68 -2.78 -27.66
C GLY A 478 -50.93 -2.09 -28.18
N GLN A 479 -51.18 -2.25 -29.49
CA GLN A 479 -52.32 -1.68 -30.24
C GLN A 479 -52.81 -0.33 -29.70
N LEU A 480 -52.19 0.75 -30.15
CA LEU A 480 -52.88 2.04 -30.17
C LEU A 480 -54.26 1.82 -30.81
N ILE A 481 -55.31 1.78 -29.99
CA ILE A 481 -56.67 1.98 -30.48
C ILE A 481 -56.69 3.45 -30.84
N ILE A 482 -56.31 3.75 -32.08
CA ILE A 482 -56.66 5.02 -32.71
C ILE A 482 -58.18 4.98 -32.78
N ASP A 483 -58.84 5.52 -31.75
CA ASP A 483 -60.25 5.80 -31.79
C ASP A 483 -60.45 6.90 -32.85
N ASN A 484 -60.58 6.45 -34.11
CA ASN A 484 -60.93 7.28 -35.26
C ASN A 484 -62.38 7.76 -35.18
N SER A 485 -63.07 7.68 -34.02
CA SER A 485 -64.32 8.40 -33.85
C SER A 485 -64.04 9.90 -34.01
N MET A 486 -64.46 10.43 -35.14
CA MET A 486 -64.26 11.82 -35.55
C MET A 486 -64.97 12.85 -34.64
N ASP A 487 -65.50 12.42 -33.49
CA ASP A 487 -66.33 13.19 -32.56
C ASP A 487 -65.86 13.11 -31.10
N ALA A 488 -64.67 12.56 -30.82
CA ALA A 488 -64.13 12.58 -29.46
C ALA A 488 -63.66 13.99 -29.06
N TRP A 489 -64.14 14.49 -27.93
CA TRP A 489 -63.73 15.77 -27.34
C TRP A 489 -62.93 15.53 -26.08
N TYR A 490 -61.90 16.35 -25.87
CA TYR A 490 -61.04 16.29 -24.69
C TYR A 490 -60.86 17.69 -24.11
N SER A 491 -60.76 17.77 -22.79
CA SER A 491 -60.30 18.99 -22.11
C SER A 491 -58.78 19.17 -22.29
N LEU A 492 -58.24 20.34 -21.95
CA LEU A 492 -56.80 20.64 -22.04
C LEU A 492 -55.93 19.77 -21.13
N ASP A 493 -56.49 19.24 -20.04
CA ASP A 493 -55.87 18.26 -19.13
C ASP A 493 -56.04 16.81 -19.60
N GLY A 494 -56.54 16.59 -20.82
CA GLY A 494 -56.57 15.26 -21.45
C GLY A 494 -57.75 14.36 -21.07
N ARG A 495 -58.75 14.86 -20.34
CA ARG A 495 -59.95 14.07 -19.99
C ARG A 495 -60.92 14.01 -21.17
N ARG A 496 -61.33 12.79 -21.55
CA ARG A 496 -62.36 12.56 -22.57
C ARG A 496 -63.72 13.07 -22.08
N LEU A 497 -64.42 13.81 -22.94
CA LEU A 497 -65.75 14.36 -22.70
C LEU A 497 -66.79 13.50 -23.44
N THR A 498 -67.97 13.37 -22.84
CA THR A 498 -69.14 12.72 -23.44
C THR A 498 -69.83 13.70 -24.42
N GLY A 499 -69.19 13.91 -25.58
CA GLY A 499 -69.69 14.77 -26.65
C GLY A 499 -69.15 16.21 -26.64
N LYS A 500 -69.66 17.03 -27.55
CA LYS A 500 -69.21 18.42 -27.75
C LYS A 500 -69.48 19.27 -26.48
N PRO A 501 -68.45 19.93 -25.92
CA PRO A 501 -68.61 20.77 -24.74
C PRO A 501 -69.57 21.93 -25.00
N SER A 502 -70.41 22.23 -24.01
CA SER A 502 -71.40 23.34 -24.05
C SER A 502 -70.93 24.60 -23.32
N ARG A 503 -69.80 24.53 -22.59
CA ARG A 503 -69.22 25.67 -21.85
C ARG A 503 -68.11 26.31 -22.65
N ALA A 504 -68.04 27.64 -22.61
CA ALA A 504 -66.96 28.40 -23.22
C ALA A 504 -65.59 27.93 -22.67
N GLY A 505 -64.63 27.72 -23.55
CA GLY A 505 -63.33 27.15 -23.20
C GLY A 505 -62.55 26.63 -24.40
N VAL A 506 -61.32 26.18 -24.14
CA VAL A 506 -60.45 25.57 -25.14
C VAL A 506 -60.46 24.06 -24.95
N TYR A 507 -60.74 23.34 -26.03
CA TYR A 507 -60.85 21.88 -26.04
C TYR A 507 -60.03 21.29 -27.17
N ILE A 508 -59.76 19.99 -27.13
CA ILE A 508 -59.11 19.25 -28.20
C ILE A 508 -60.17 18.36 -28.85
N ASN A 509 -60.33 18.48 -30.17
CA ASN A 509 -61.13 17.58 -30.98
C ASN A 509 -60.33 17.22 -32.23
N ASN A 510 -60.19 15.93 -32.52
CA ASN A 510 -59.39 15.40 -33.65
C ASN A 510 -57.98 16.00 -33.72
N GLY A 511 -57.30 16.11 -32.58
CA GLY A 511 -55.94 16.65 -32.47
C GLY A 511 -55.81 18.17 -32.68
N LYS A 512 -56.91 18.90 -32.86
CA LYS A 512 -56.93 20.36 -33.03
C LYS A 512 -57.48 21.05 -31.79
N LYS A 513 -56.86 22.17 -31.41
CA LYS A 513 -57.38 23.08 -30.38
C LYS A 513 -58.59 23.83 -30.96
N ILE A 514 -59.75 23.68 -30.32
CA ILE A 514 -61.00 24.32 -30.71
C ILE A 514 -61.46 25.20 -29.55
N VAL A 515 -61.75 26.46 -29.87
CA VAL A 515 -62.32 27.40 -28.90
C VAL A 515 -63.84 27.37 -29.05
N ILE A 516 -64.54 26.99 -27.98
CA ILE A 516 -65.98 27.17 -27.86
C ILE A 516 -66.19 28.51 -27.16
N LYS A 517 -66.92 29.41 -27.81
CA LYS A 517 -67.24 30.76 -27.32
C LYS A 517 -68.59 30.77 -26.63
#